data_AF-A0A952IPD0-F1
#
_entry.id   AF-A0A952IPD0-F1
#
_cell.length_a   1.000
_cell.length_b   1.000
_cell.length_c   1.000
_cell.angle_alpha   90.00
_cell.angle_beta   90.00
_cell.angle_gamma   90.00
#
_symmetry.space_group_name_H-M   'P 1'
#
loop_
_entity.id
_entity.type
_entity.pdbx_description
1 polymer ?
#
loop_
_entity_poly.entity_id
_entity_poly.type
_entity_poly.pdbx_seq_one_letter_code
_entity_poly.pdbx_strand_id
1 'polypeptide(L)'
;MHVNSEFAELSTRGSDHDPLVLTLSFSTEVTADLNGDGQINRRDYLRFIRTLGSSEGDRRYLPEADFNGDGRINRTDLKLFLALYREALENEIAGDIDRDGDRDVGDRRLLLRSLWSRAGSWRYRPEADLNHDDRISLTDFYLFKKL
;
A
#
# COMPACT_ATOMS: atom_id res chain seq x y z
N MET A 1 -32.40 37.28 48.46
CA MET A 1 -31.94 35.89 48.29
C MET A 1 -32.42 35.46 46.90
N HIS A 2 -31.57 35.18 45.91
CA HIS A 2 -31.04 33.83 45.60
C HIS A 2 -32.13 32.75 45.83
N VAL A 3 -32.57 31.88 44.91
CA VAL A 3 -32.15 31.43 43.56
C VAL A 3 -33.31 30.55 43.02
N ASN A 4 -33.48 30.52 41.69
CA ASN A 4 -33.57 29.37 40.76
C ASN A 4 -34.01 27.99 41.30
N SER A 5 -34.66 27.09 40.59
CA SER A 5 -35.21 26.94 39.23
C SER A 5 -35.67 25.49 39.22
N GLU A 6 -36.92 25.19 38.86
CA GLU A 6 -37.31 23.82 38.53
C GLU A 6 -38.48 23.88 37.56
N PHE A 7 -38.18 23.95 36.26
CA PHE A 7 -39.16 23.68 35.22
C PHE A 7 -38.90 22.27 34.71
N ALA A 8 -39.85 21.40 35.05
CA ALA A 8 -39.91 20.03 34.58
C ALA A 8 -40.10 19.99 33.06
N GLU A 9 -39.31 19.11 32.46
CA GLU A 9 -39.37 18.53 31.13
C GLU A 9 -40.81 18.36 30.59
N LEU A 10 -41.04 18.72 29.31
CA LEU A 10 -41.61 17.82 28.30
C LEU A 10 -41.83 18.51 26.94
N SER A 11 -41.32 17.83 25.90
CA SER A 11 -41.82 17.77 24.52
C SER A 11 -41.78 19.05 23.68
N THR A 12 -40.59 19.42 23.21
CA THR A 12 -40.46 20.07 21.90
C THR A 12 -39.90 19.07 20.89
N ARG A 13 -40.79 18.64 19.98
CA ARG A 13 -40.44 18.13 18.65
C ARG A 13 -39.56 19.20 17.98
N GLY A 14 -38.26 19.01 18.06
CA GLY A 14 -37.27 19.90 17.47
C GLY A 14 -36.86 19.40 16.10
N SER A 15 -37.37 20.10 15.07
CA SER A 15 -36.82 20.23 13.72
C SER A 15 -36.57 18.98 12.88
N ASP A 16 -37.28 18.96 11.75
CA ASP A 16 -36.94 18.35 10.46
C ASP A 16 -35.57 18.80 9.93
N HIS A 17 -34.51 18.59 10.71
CA HIS A 17 -33.22 18.29 10.11
C HIS A 17 -33.27 16.82 9.75
N ASP A 18 -33.87 16.52 8.59
CA ASP A 18 -33.47 15.34 7.84
C ASP A 18 -31.95 15.44 7.70
N PRO A 19 -31.14 14.65 8.43
CA PRO A 19 -29.76 14.58 8.05
C PRO A 19 -29.79 13.92 6.68
N LEU A 20 -29.52 14.71 5.63
CA LEU A 20 -29.00 14.15 4.41
C LEU A 20 -27.77 13.36 4.83
N VAL A 21 -27.95 12.05 5.01
CA VAL A 21 -26.85 11.10 5.05
C VAL A 21 -26.28 11.14 3.64
N LEU A 22 -25.46 12.16 3.40
CA LEU A 22 -24.44 12.12 2.39
C LEU A 22 -23.48 11.02 2.85
N THR A 23 -23.86 9.77 2.58
CA THR A 23 -22.89 8.71 2.39
C THR A 23 -22.13 9.11 1.12
N LEU A 24 -21.18 10.03 1.28
CA LEU A 24 -20.13 10.26 0.30
C LEU A 24 -19.24 9.02 0.32
N SER A 25 -19.76 7.93 -0.22
CA SER A 25 -19.00 6.76 -0.60
C SER A 25 -18.18 7.16 -1.82
N PHE A 26 -16.92 7.54 -1.61
CA PHE A 26 -15.77 7.02 -2.35
C PHE A 26 -14.49 7.67 -1.80
N SER A 27 -13.98 7.18 -0.67
CA SER A 27 -12.53 7.00 -0.64
C SER A 27 -12.29 5.83 -1.59
N THR A 28 -11.84 6.10 -2.83
CA THR A 28 -10.98 5.12 -3.49
C THR A 28 -9.87 4.87 -2.48
N GLU A 29 -9.99 3.79 -1.72
CA GLU A 29 -8.95 3.38 -0.80
C GLU A 29 -7.73 3.14 -1.68
N VAL A 30 -6.76 4.03 -1.60
CA VAL A 30 -5.56 3.97 -2.42
C VAL A 30 -4.82 2.73 -1.97
N THR A 31 -4.95 1.67 -2.75
CA THR A 31 -4.43 0.34 -2.42
C THR A 31 -3.32 -0.03 -3.39
N ALA A 32 -2.31 -0.74 -2.88
CA ALA A 32 -1.28 -1.35 -3.71
C ALA A 32 -1.74 -2.70 -4.33
N ASP A 33 -2.96 -3.16 -4.07
CA ASP A 33 -3.57 -4.33 -4.72
C ASP A 33 -4.08 -3.95 -6.12
N LEU A 34 -3.15 -3.83 -7.06
CA LEU A 34 -3.45 -3.44 -8.43
C LEU A 34 -4.13 -4.56 -9.22
N ASN A 35 -4.06 -5.80 -8.77
CA ASN A 35 -4.63 -6.95 -9.45
C ASN A 35 -6.02 -7.34 -8.92
N GLY A 36 -6.38 -6.89 -7.72
CA GLY A 36 -7.70 -7.05 -7.11
C GLY A 36 -7.90 -8.43 -6.50
N ASP A 37 -6.83 -9.16 -6.15
CA ASP A 37 -6.91 -10.50 -5.54
C ASP A 37 -6.93 -10.46 -4.00
N GLY A 38 -6.97 -9.27 -3.41
CA GLY A 38 -6.99 -9.04 -1.97
C GLY A 38 -5.64 -9.22 -1.30
N GLN A 39 -4.56 -9.42 -2.06
CA GLN A 39 -3.21 -9.59 -1.53
C GLN A 39 -2.25 -8.64 -2.23
N ILE A 40 -1.62 -7.75 -1.47
CA ILE A 40 -0.59 -6.85 -2.01
C ILE A 40 0.70 -7.63 -2.15
N ASN A 41 0.99 -8.21 -3.32
CA ASN A 41 2.11 -9.12 -3.54
C ASN A 41 2.90 -8.84 -4.84
N ARG A 42 3.87 -9.70 -5.15
CA ARG A 42 4.74 -9.54 -6.32
C ARG A 42 3.98 -9.37 -7.64
N ARG A 43 2.75 -9.89 -7.76
CA ARG A 43 1.90 -9.71 -8.95
C ARG A 43 1.50 -8.26 -9.13
N ASP A 44 1.20 -7.55 -8.05
CA ASP A 44 0.88 -6.12 -8.08
C ASP A 44 2.11 -5.30 -8.46
N TYR A 45 3.26 -5.63 -7.88
CA TYR A 45 4.51 -5.00 -8.27
C TYR A 45 4.77 -5.17 -9.78
N LEU A 46 4.61 -6.38 -10.33
CA LEU A 46 4.78 -6.61 -11.76
C LEU A 46 3.72 -5.91 -12.61
N ARG A 47 2.50 -5.72 -12.09
CA ARG A 47 1.46 -4.93 -12.75
C ARG A 47 1.86 -3.46 -12.79
N PHE A 48 2.30 -2.88 -11.68
CA PHE A 48 2.82 -1.51 -11.61
C PHE A 48 3.99 -1.28 -12.58
N ILE A 49 4.98 -2.18 -12.60
CA ILE A 49 6.16 -2.01 -13.46
C ILE A 49 5.82 -2.05 -14.96
N ARG A 50 4.71 -2.68 -15.36
CA ARG A 50 4.25 -2.65 -16.77
C ARG A 50 3.68 -1.29 -17.18
N THR A 51 3.19 -0.51 -16.23
CA THR A 51 2.59 0.81 -16.46
C THR A 51 3.58 1.94 -16.22
N LEU A 52 4.66 1.69 -15.46
CA LEU A 52 5.69 2.66 -15.16
C LEU A 52 6.23 3.37 -16.41
N GLY A 53 6.16 4.71 -16.41
CA GLY A 53 6.56 5.58 -17.50
C GLY A 53 5.45 5.86 -18.53
N SER A 54 4.22 5.39 -18.32
CA SER A 54 3.05 5.77 -19.13
C SER A 54 2.35 7.02 -18.59
N SER A 55 1.53 7.65 -19.42
CA SER A 55 0.71 8.81 -19.06
C SER A 55 -0.73 8.63 -19.58
N GLU A 56 -1.66 9.45 -19.10
CA GLU A 56 -3.05 9.43 -19.57
C GLU A 56 -3.13 9.41 -21.10
N GLY A 57 -3.96 8.51 -21.63
CA GLY A 57 -4.09 8.26 -23.07
C GLY A 57 -3.17 7.17 -23.62
N ASP A 58 -2.13 6.76 -22.90
CA ASP A 58 -1.32 5.60 -23.30
C ASP A 58 -2.08 4.29 -23.07
N ARG A 59 -1.91 3.32 -23.98
CA ARG A 59 -2.49 1.97 -23.84
C ARG A 59 -2.06 1.23 -22.56
N ARG A 60 -0.92 1.61 -21.98
CA ARG A 60 -0.36 0.98 -20.77
C ARG A 60 -0.72 1.73 -19.49
N TYR A 61 -1.36 2.89 -19.60
CA TYR A 61 -1.77 3.66 -18.45
C TYR A 61 -2.88 2.94 -17.69
N LEU A 62 -2.68 2.79 -16.38
CA LEU A 62 -3.68 2.28 -15.45
C LEU A 62 -3.91 3.40 -14.42
N PRO A 63 -5.11 4.00 -14.36
CA PRO A 63 -5.42 5.05 -13.39
C PRO A 63 -5.13 4.61 -11.93
N GLU A 64 -5.30 3.34 -11.62
CA GLU A 64 -5.07 2.77 -10.29
C GLU A 64 -3.58 2.78 -9.89
N ALA A 65 -2.68 2.90 -10.86
CA ALA A 65 -1.23 2.99 -10.63
C ALA A 65 -0.71 4.44 -10.64
N ASP A 66 -1.58 5.43 -10.84
CA ASP A 66 -1.29 6.86 -10.71
C ASP A 66 -1.67 7.32 -9.30
N PHE A 67 -0.77 7.05 -8.36
CA PHE A 67 -1.04 7.19 -6.93
C PHE A 67 -1.13 8.65 -6.48
N ASN A 68 -0.48 9.58 -7.20
CA ASN A 68 -0.57 11.00 -6.91
C ASN A 68 -1.62 11.74 -7.76
N GLY A 69 -2.19 11.09 -8.78
CA GLY A 69 -3.23 11.64 -9.65
C GLY A 69 -2.73 12.75 -10.57
N ASP A 70 -1.45 12.73 -10.96
CA ASP A 70 -0.84 13.76 -11.81
C ASP A 70 -0.95 13.47 -13.33
N GLY A 71 -1.57 12.35 -13.68
CA GLY A 71 -1.75 11.87 -15.04
C GLY A 71 -0.54 11.13 -15.60
N ARG A 72 0.49 10.84 -14.78
CA ARG A 72 1.74 10.18 -15.20
C ARG A 72 2.24 9.19 -14.17
N ILE A 73 2.30 7.93 -14.54
CA ILE A 73 2.84 6.88 -13.67
C ILE A 73 4.37 6.96 -13.68
N ASN A 74 4.95 7.50 -12.61
CA ASN A 74 6.35 7.84 -12.54
C ASN A 74 7.02 7.40 -11.23
N ARG A 75 8.20 7.95 -10.92
CA ARG A 75 8.95 7.57 -9.70
C ARG A 75 8.28 8.04 -8.42
N THR A 76 7.45 9.09 -8.48
CA THR A 76 6.64 9.55 -7.35
C THR A 76 5.63 8.47 -6.98
N ASP A 77 4.92 7.95 -7.98
CA ASP A 77 3.96 6.85 -7.80
C ASP A 77 4.62 5.57 -7.32
N LEU A 78 5.82 5.27 -7.84
CA LEU A 78 6.59 4.11 -7.38
C LEU A 78 6.91 4.20 -5.87
N LYS A 79 7.23 5.40 -5.37
CA LYS A 79 7.50 5.58 -3.93
C LYS A 79 6.23 5.43 -3.09
N LEU A 80 5.12 5.98 -3.55
CA LEU A 80 3.82 5.84 -2.89
C LEU A 80 3.37 4.37 -2.88
N PHE A 81 3.48 3.69 -4.01
CA PHE A 81 3.23 2.26 -4.15
C PHE A 81 4.08 1.45 -3.16
N LEU A 82 5.41 1.69 -3.10
CA LEU A 82 6.29 0.95 -2.20
C LEU A 82 6.01 1.23 -0.72
N ALA A 83 5.56 2.43 -0.36
CA ALA A 83 5.16 2.73 1.00
C ALA A 83 3.94 1.87 1.43
N LEU A 84 2.90 1.85 0.61
CA LEU A 84 1.70 1.01 0.83
C LEU A 84 2.04 -0.48 0.82
N TYR A 85 2.94 -0.90 -0.08
CA TYR A 85 3.41 -2.27 -0.14
C TYR A 85 4.13 -2.69 1.13
N ARG A 86 4.96 -1.82 1.71
CA ARG A 86 5.70 -2.09 2.94
C ARG A 86 4.78 -2.18 4.15
N GLU A 87 3.78 -1.30 4.24
CA GLU A 87 2.74 -1.39 5.28
C GLU A 87 2.03 -2.74 5.24
N ALA A 88 1.75 -3.28 4.04
CA ALA A 88 1.18 -4.61 3.89
C ALA A 88 2.13 -5.73 4.34
N LEU A 89 3.45 -5.54 4.26
CA LEU A 89 4.46 -6.51 4.71
C LEU A 89 4.67 -6.53 6.22
N GLU A 90 4.34 -5.47 6.95
CA GLU A 90 4.58 -5.40 8.40
C GLU A 90 3.81 -6.46 9.21
N ASN A 91 2.73 -7.01 8.63
CA ASN A 91 1.94 -8.08 9.24
C ASN A 91 2.44 -9.49 8.87
N GLU A 92 3.51 -9.60 8.09
CA GLU A 92 4.06 -10.86 7.59
C GLU A 92 5.30 -11.31 8.40
N ILE A 93 5.71 -12.56 8.20
CA ILE A 93 6.94 -13.09 8.79
C ILE A 93 8.14 -12.36 8.15
N ALA A 94 8.94 -11.68 8.97
CA ALA A 94 10.13 -10.99 8.48
C ALA A 94 11.08 -11.97 7.75
N GLY A 95 11.34 -11.69 6.48
CA GLY A 95 12.20 -12.50 5.63
C GLY A 95 11.51 -13.65 4.90
N ASP A 96 10.19 -13.83 5.04
CA ASP A 96 9.39 -14.67 4.14
C ASP A 96 9.19 -13.91 2.81
N ILE A 97 9.95 -14.30 1.78
CA ILE A 97 10.09 -13.62 0.48
C ILE A 97 9.23 -14.28 -0.61
N ASP A 98 8.93 -15.59 -0.54
CA ASP A 98 7.91 -16.19 -1.42
C ASP A 98 6.50 -16.21 -0.85
N ARG A 99 6.32 -15.84 0.42
CA ARG A 99 5.03 -15.76 1.13
C ARG A 99 4.37 -17.11 1.30
N ASP A 100 5.16 -18.11 1.66
CA ASP A 100 4.66 -19.46 1.94
C ASP A 100 4.43 -19.71 3.44
N GLY A 101 4.70 -18.72 4.29
CA GLY A 101 4.40 -18.71 5.72
C GLY A 101 5.53 -19.24 6.59
N ASP A 102 6.74 -19.42 6.05
CA ASP A 102 7.93 -19.64 6.85
C ASP A 102 9.14 -18.84 6.36
N ARG A 103 10.26 -18.96 7.07
CA ARG A 103 11.54 -18.38 6.66
C ARG A 103 12.55 -19.48 6.45
N ASP A 104 12.90 -19.76 5.20
CA ASP A 104 13.62 -20.97 4.84
C ASP A 104 14.71 -20.79 3.77
N VAL A 105 15.00 -21.87 3.04
CA VAL A 105 15.97 -21.91 1.94
C VAL A 105 15.41 -21.31 0.64
N GLY A 106 14.10 -21.39 0.43
CA GLY A 106 13.33 -20.78 -0.65
C GLY A 106 13.50 -19.27 -0.65
N ASP A 107 13.26 -18.64 0.50
CA ASP A 107 13.42 -17.19 0.65
C ASP A 107 14.82 -16.73 0.36
N ARG A 108 15.79 -17.42 0.95
CA ARG A 108 17.21 -17.11 0.74
C ARG A 108 17.57 -17.22 -0.75
N ARG A 109 17.01 -18.18 -1.47
CA ARG A 109 17.23 -18.34 -2.92
C ARG A 109 16.64 -17.18 -3.70
N LEU A 110 15.45 -16.70 -3.31
CA LEU A 110 14.82 -15.54 -3.95
C LEU A 110 15.59 -14.25 -3.67
N LEU A 111 16.04 -14.05 -2.43
CA LEU A 111 16.91 -12.94 -2.06
C LEU A 111 18.16 -12.91 -2.94
N LEU A 112 18.87 -14.05 -3.05
CA LEU A 112 20.06 -14.18 -3.88
C LEU A 112 19.79 -13.90 -5.37
N ARG A 113 18.64 -14.33 -5.90
CA ARG A 113 18.26 -14.10 -7.30
C ARG A 113 17.98 -12.63 -7.62
N SER A 114 17.53 -11.90 -6.59
CA SER A 114 17.16 -10.50 -6.67
C SER A 114 18.26 -9.53 -6.23
N LEU A 115 19.43 -10.02 -5.81
CA LEU A 115 20.60 -9.18 -5.53
C LEU A 115 20.93 -8.24 -6.68
N TRP A 116 21.41 -7.06 -6.31
CA TRP A 116 21.78 -5.94 -7.18
C TRP A 116 20.63 -5.35 -8.01
N SER A 117 19.40 -5.74 -7.71
CA SER A 117 18.22 -5.07 -8.28
C SER A 117 17.84 -3.85 -7.44
N ARG A 118 16.99 -3.00 -8.02
CA ARG A 118 16.51 -1.76 -7.43
C ARG A 118 15.04 -1.52 -7.77
N ALA A 119 14.36 -0.72 -6.94
CA ALA A 119 12.99 -0.29 -7.19
C ALA A 119 12.80 0.21 -8.63
N GLY A 120 11.64 -0.10 -9.22
CA GLY A 120 11.35 0.19 -10.62
C GLY A 120 11.88 -0.84 -11.64
N SER A 121 12.51 -1.93 -11.21
CA SER A 121 13.01 -2.98 -12.14
C SER A 121 12.27 -4.30 -11.98
N TRP A 122 12.03 -5.02 -13.08
CA TRP A 122 11.34 -6.33 -13.07
C TRP A 122 11.98 -7.40 -12.16
N ARG A 123 13.27 -7.25 -11.82
CA ARG A 123 14.01 -8.20 -10.96
C ARG A 123 13.91 -7.87 -9.47
N TYR A 124 13.52 -6.64 -9.16
CA TYR A 124 13.31 -6.20 -7.79
C TYR A 124 12.12 -6.91 -7.18
N ARG A 125 12.27 -7.25 -5.91
CA ARG A 125 11.31 -7.92 -5.07
C ARG A 125 11.16 -7.07 -3.82
N PRO A 126 10.06 -6.32 -3.65
CA PRO A 126 9.90 -5.48 -2.47
C PRO A 126 10.04 -6.26 -1.15
N GLU A 127 9.68 -7.55 -1.14
CA GLU A 127 9.80 -8.45 0.02
C GLU A 127 11.25 -8.73 0.42
N ALA A 128 12.20 -8.56 -0.50
CA ALA A 128 13.61 -8.85 -0.30
C ALA A 128 14.44 -7.58 0.04
N ASP A 129 13.83 -6.40 0.04
CA ASP A 129 14.42 -5.13 0.49
C ASP A 129 14.15 -4.96 2.00
N LEU A 130 14.97 -5.62 2.81
CA LEU A 130 14.77 -5.76 4.26
C LEU A 130 15.16 -4.51 5.05
N ASN A 131 16.01 -3.64 4.48
CA ASN A 131 16.34 -2.35 5.08
C ASN A 131 15.56 -1.17 4.47
N HIS A 132 14.69 -1.44 3.50
CA HIS A 132 13.81 -0.48 2.86
C HIS A 132 14.54 0.66 2.14
N ASP A 133 15.73 0.37 1.57
CA ASP A 133 16.58 1.34 0.89
C ASP A 133 16.40 1.39 -0.65
N ASP A 134 15.34 0.73 -1.14
CA ASP A 134 14.98 0.60 -2.55
C ASP A 134 16.00 -0.21 -3.38
N ARG A 135 16.92 -0.93 -2.73
CA ARG A 135 17.91 -1.80 -3.37
C ARG A 135 17.98 -3.12 -2.64
N ILE A 136 18.21 -4.17 -3.42
CA ILE A 136 18.49 -5.49 -2.85
C ILE A 136 19.99 -5.69 -2.94
N SER A 137 20.63 -5.73 -1.78
CA SER A 137 22.08 -5.66 -1.63
C SER A 137 22.59 -6.71 -0.64
N LEU A 138 23.90 -6.68 -0.38
CA LEU A 138 24.48 -7.51 0.67
C LEU A 138 24.03 -7.07 2.07
N THR A 139 23.54 -5.84 2.24
CA THR A 139 22.95 -5.38 3.50
C THR A 139 21.71 -6.18 3.83
N ASP A 140 20.82 -6.38 2.84
CA ASP A 140 19.61 -7.21 2.97
C ASP A 140 19.97 -8.66 3.24
N PHE A 141 20.97 -9.19 2.54
CA PHE A 141 21.48 -10.53 2.82
C PHE A 141 22.00 -10.67 4.25
N TYR A 142 22.66 -9.64 4.78
CA TYR A 142 23.14 -9.63 6.15
C TYR A 142 21.99 -9.56 7.17
N LEU A 143 20.98 -8.72 6.91
CA LEU A 143 19.76 -8.65 7.73
C LEU A 143 19.01 -9.98 7.73
N PHE A 144 18.87 -10.61 6.56
CA PHE A 144 18.25 -11.92 6.41
C PHE A 144 18.93 -12.97 7.28
N LYS A 145 20.25 -12.88 7.55
CA LYS A 145 20.94 -13.83 8.44
C LYS A 145 20.78 -13.54 9.94
N LYS A 146 20.27 -12.36 10.29
CA LYS A 146 20.14 -11.87 11.68
C LYS A 146 18.74 -11.99 12.26
N LEU A 147 17.72 -12.03 11.40
CA LEU A 147 16.36 -12.44 11.77
C LEU A 147 16.40 -13.84 12.38
#